data_AF-A0A9D6VQR0-F1
#
_entry.id   AF-A0A9D6VQR0-F1
#
_cell.length_a   1.000
_cell.length_b   1.000
_cell.length_c   1.000
_cell.angle_alpha   90.00
_cell.angle_beta   90.00
_cell.angle_gamma   90.00
#
_symmetry.space_group_name_H-M   'P 1'
#
loop_
_entity.id
_entity.type
_entity.pdbx_description
1 polymer ?
#
loop_
_entity_poly.entity_id
_entity_poly.type
_entity_poly.pdbx_seq_one_letter_code
_entity_poly.pdbx_strand_id
1 'polypeptide(L)'
;MQKHIYIKMSPKITDTRRRGRPQRPALEDIRTVVWAQSVCTAAGKSPRELEPLLGRDGRWNGLWSRYVRGLVSPSEDRIVRINDKLPGTRRYFDSPLWILIENGDFTRSELLDSALWLGKLFRDMFVSNMRQAKGPFWRNRIDPFATLVESTRLIGYQPHGLDAMTSLLIVLRESELMQDAWLYLSAMRAWAVAAHGKNQHPVLKRLPERFFAMVAEPLRRLQFQDQPAQAYWRTHLEHYCAAKKTKVARCDLIGALVALDLAQIDAARTASSGALYLENMR
;
A
#
# COMPACT_ATOMS: atom_id res chain seq x y z
N MET A 1 29.40 18.65 -5.44
CA MET A 1 29.40 17.23 -5.03
C MET A 1 28.02 16.89 -4.46
N GLN A 2 27.17 16.19 -5.22
CA GLN A 2 25.83 15.78 -4.79
C GLN A 2 25.97 14.62 -3.80
N LYS A 3 25.59 14.84 -2.53
CA LYS A 3 25.39 13.75 -1.56
C LYS A 3 24.06 13.07 -1.93
N HIS A 4 24.13 11.95 -2.66
CA HIS A 4 22.97 11.08 -2.85
C HIS A 4 22.44 10.65 -1.48
N ILE A 5 21.13 10.80 -1.26
CA ILE A 5 20.45 10.14 -0.15
C ILE A 5 20.62 8.64 -0.38
N TYR A 6 21.48 8.01 0.39
CA TYR A 6 21.36 6.59 0.60
C TYR A 6 20.20 6.42 1.58
N ILE A 7 18.99 6.18 1.07
CA ILE A 7 18.03 5.39 1.83
C ILE A 7 18.70 4.02 1.93
N LYS A 8 19.53 3.81 2.96
CA LYS A 8 20.18 2.53 3.20
C LYS A 8 19.11 1.58 3.72
N MET A 9 18.24 1.14 2.80
CA MET A 9 17.22 0.17 3.10
C MET A 9 17.90 -1.10 3.57
N SER A 10 17.39 -1.67 4.66
CA SER A 10 17.86 -2.94 5.20
C SER A 10 18.00 -3.96 4.06
N PRO A 11 19.06 -4.79 4.07
CA PRO A 11 19.30 -5.76 2.99
C PRO A 11 18.03 -6.58 2.72
N LYS A 12 17.74 -6.80 1.42
CA LYS A 12 16.74 -7.78 0.98
C LYS A 12 16.99 -9.04 1.81
N ILE A 13 15.96 -9.55 2.50
CA ILE A 13 16.05 -10.74 3.32
C ILE A 13 16.52 -11.88 2.39
N THR A 14 17.84 -12.15 2.39
CA THR A 14 18.42 -13.22 1.59
C THR A 14 18.12 -14.53 2.30
N ASP A 15 17.28 -15.31 1.64
CA ASP A 15 16.76 -16.61 2.03
C ASP A 15 17.89 -17.59 2.39
N THR A 16 18.15 -17.75 3.69
CA THR A 16 19.09 -18.76 4.17
C THR A 16 18.43 -20.13 4.07
N ARG A 17 18.83 -20.90 3.05
CA ARG A 17 18.38 -22.28 2.78
C ARG A 17 18.55 -23.20 3.99
N ARG A 18 17.53 -23.30 4.83
CA ARG A 18 17.36 -24.40 5.79
C ARG A 18 16.69 -25.58 5.07
N ARG A 19 17.18 -26.80 5.28
CA ARG A 19 16.48 -28.03 4.84
C ARG A 19 15.13 -28.09 5.55
N GLY A 20 14.05 -27.98 4.80
CA GLY A 20 12.66 -27.90 5.26
C GLY A 20 11.74 -27.36 4.17
N ARG A 21 10.43 -27.30 4.43
CA ARG A 21 9.44 -26.68 3.52
C ARG A 21 9.96 -25.27 3.12
N PRO A 22 10.02 -24.92 1.82
CA PRO A 22 10.54 -23.62 1.39
C PRO A 22 9.84 -22.50 2.14
N GLN A 23 10.63 -21.52 2.61
CA GLN A 23 10.12 -20.37 3.34
C GLN A 23 9.22 -19.56 2.41
N ARG A 24 7.99 -19.31 2.85
CA ARG A 24 7.02 -18.56 2.05
C ARG A 24 7.37 -17.07 2.05
N PRO A 25 7.16 -16.36 0.92
CA PRO A 25 7.20 -14.91 0.92
C PRO A 25 6.29 -14.33 2.01
N ALA A 26 6.75 -13.28 2.68
CA ALA A 26 6.15 -12.75 3.91
C ALA A 26 4.69 -12.27 3.75
N LEU A 27 4.25 -12.00 2.51
CA LEU A 27 2.91 -11.52 2.19
C LEU A 27 2.01 -12.58 1.54
N GLU A 28 2.53 -13.78 1.24
CA GLU A 28 1.79 -14.80 0.49
C GLU A 28 0.59 -15.35 1.28
N ASP A 29 0.73 -15.46 2.61
CA ASP A 29 -0.35 -15.87 3.51
C ASP A 29 -1.49 -14.85 3.50
N ILE A 30 -1.17 -13.56 3.65
CA ILE A 30 -2.14 -12.45 3.64
C ILE A 30 -2.82 -12.35 2.27
N ARG A 31 -2.04 -12.41 1.18
CA ARG A 31 -2.55 -12.41 -0.20
C ARG A 31 -3.55 -13.53 -0.43
N THR A 32 -3.22 -14.74 0.03
CA THR A 32 -4.11 -15.90 -0.08
C THR A 32 -5.38 -15.73 0.73
N VAL A 33 -5.31 -15.20 1.96
CA VAL A 33 -6.49 -14.94 2.80
C VAL A 33 -7.42 -13.94 2.13
N VAL A 34 -6.88 -12.85 1.58
CA VAL A 34 -7.66 -11.80 0.89
C VAL A 34 -8.32 -12.36 -0.37
N TRP A 35 -7.58 -13.08 -1.20
CA TRP A 35 -8.14 -13.75 -2.37
C TRP A 35 -9.23 -14.76 -1.99
N ALA A 36 -8.99 -15.63 -1.02
CA ALA A 36 -9.98 -16.61 -0.58
C ALA A 36 -11.25 -15.94 -0.03
N GLN A 37 -11.10 -14.83 0.71
CA GLN A 37 -12.24 -14.03 1.14
C GLN A 37 -13.00 -13.42 -0.03
N SER A 38 -12.31 -12.96 -1.08
CA SER A 38 -12.96 -12.46 -2.30
C SER A 38 -13.81 -13.54 -2.97
N VAL A 39 -13.35 -14.79 -2.98
CA VAL A 39 -14.09 -15.93 -3.52
C VAL A 39 -15.33 -16.24 -2.67
N CYS A 40 -15.19 -16.28 -1.33
CA CYS A 40 -16.33 -16.46 -0.43
C CYS A 40 -17.40 -15.38 -0.63
N THR A 41 -16.96 -14.12 -0.74
CA THR A 41 -17.84 -12.97 -0.96
C THR A 41 -18.53 -13.04 -2.33
N ALA A 42 -17.80 -13.34 -3.41
CA ALA A 42 -18.37 -13.45 -4.75
C ALA A 42 -19.36 -14.61 -4.88
N ALA A 43 -19.08 -15.75 -4.24
CA ALA A 43 -19.98 -16.90 -4.24
C ALA A 43 -21.19 -16.73 -3.30
N GLY A 44 -21.12 -15.83 -2.31
CA GLY A 44 -22.09 -15.75 -1.23
C GLY A 44 -22.12 -17.03 -0.37
N LYS A 45 -20.97 -17.68 -0.20
CA LYS A 45 -20.84 -19.00 0.46
C LYS A 45 -19.76 -19.01 1.53
N SER A 46 -19.93 -19.88 2.52
CA SER A 46 -18.88 -20.17 3.50
C SER A 46 -17.77 -21.05 2.89
N PRO A 47 -16.56 -21.05 3.48
CA PRO A 47 -15.47 -21.89 3.00
C PRO A 47 -15.81 -23.39 2.89
N ARG A 48 -16.70 -23.89 3.76
CA ARG A 48 -17.14 -25.30 3.73
C ARG A 48 -18.01 -25.62 2.52
N GLU A 49 -18.81 -24.65 2.08
CA GLU A 49 -19.73 -24.80 0.95
C GLU A 49 -19.04 -24.57 -0.41
N LEU A 50 -17.88 -23.91 -0.43
CA LEU A 50 -17.14 -23.66 -1.67
C LEU A 50 -16.56 -24.93 -2.29
N GLU A 51 -16.25 -25.95 -1.49
CA GLU A 51 -15.60 -27.16 -1.98
C GLU A 51 -16.46 -27.99 -2.94
N PRO A 52 -17.75 -28.28 -2.65
CA PRO A 52 -18.64 -28.91 -3.62
C PRO A 52 -18.97 -28.02 -4.82
N LEU A 53 -19.04 -26.69 -4.65
CA LEU A 53 -19.39 -25.75 -5.72
C LEU A 53 -18.25 -25.56 -6.74
N LEU A 54 -17.04 -25.33 -6.25
CA LEU A 54 -15.89 -24.96 -7.06
C LEU A 54 -15.01 -26.15 -7.41
N GLY A 55 -15.31 -27.33 -6.84
CA GLY A 55 -14.59 -28.57 -7.02
C GLY A 55 -13.40 -28.70 -6.07
N ARG A 56 -12.97 -29.94 -5.85
CA ARG A 56 -11.78 -30.27 -5.05
C ARG A 56 -10.49 -30.05 -5.83
N ASP A 57 -9.39 -29.85 -5.12
CA ASP A 57 -8.06 -29.82 -5.71
C ASP A 57 -7.22 -30.94 -5.10
N GLY A 58 -6.97 -31.96 -5.91
CA GLY A 58 -6.29 -33.18 -5.47
C GLY A 58 -7.04 -33.90 -4.34
N ARG A 59 -6.27 -34.41 -3.37
CA ARG A 59 -6.76 -35.31 -2.30
C ARG A 59 -7.08 -34.61 -0.98
N TRP A 60 -6.92 -33.29 -0.90
CA TRP A 60 -7.03 -32.56 0.36
C TRP A 60 -8.45 -32.10 0.63
N ASN A 61 -9.08 -32.65 1.68
CA ASN A 61 -10.35 -32.15 2.19
C ASN A 61 -10.15 -30.84 2.95
N GLY A 62 -11.09 -29.90 2.79
CA GLY A 62 -11.12 -28.65 3.54
C GLY A 62 -10.07 -27.65 3.08
N LEU A 63 -9.76 -27.66 1.78
CA LEU A 63 -8.74 -26.81 1.18
C LEU A 63 -9.07 -25.33 1.35
N TRP A 64 -10.34 -24.95 1.19
CA TRP A 64 -10.82 -23.58 1.40
C TRP A 64 -10.61 -23.12 2.84
N SER A 65 -10.80 -24.00 3.82
CA SER A 65 -10.49 -23.71 5.22
C SER A 65 -9.00 -23.44 5.45
N ARG A 66 -8.11 -23.98 4.61
CA ARG A 66 -6.67 -23.69 4.67
C ARG A 66 -6.34 -22.37 3.98
N TYR A 67 -6.97 -22.06 2.85
CA TYR A 67 -6.78 -20.77 2.16
C TYR A 67 -7.22 -19.57 3.01
N VAL A 68 -8.40 -19.62 3.64
CA VAL A 68 -8.87 -18.53 4.53
C VAL A 68 -8.01 -18.33 5.78
N ARG A 69 -7.09 -19.25 6.07
CA ARG A 69 -6.10 -19.16 7.15
C ARG A 69 -4.68 -18.90 6.63
N GLY A 70 -4.48 -18.77 5.31
CA GLY A 70 -3.15 -18.57 4.70
C GLY A 70 -2.19 -19.77 4.82
N LEU A 71 -2.69 -20.97 5.15
CA LEU A 71 -1.84 -22.14 5.45
C LEU A 71 -1.28 -22.84 4.21
N VAL A 72 -1.95 -22.64 3.08
CA VAL A 72 -1.61 -23.16 1.75
C VAL A 72 -1.88 -22.05 0.72
N SER A 73 -1.25 -22.12 -0.45
CA SER A 73 -1.40 -21.13 -1.52
C SER A 73 -2.06 -21.81 -2.71
N PRO A 74 -2.94 -21.13 -3.47
CA PRO A 74 -3.51 -21.70 -4.67
C PRO A 74 -2.45 -21.79 -5.78
N SER A 75 -2.60 -22.75 -6.68
CA SER A 75 -1.87 -22.73 -7.95
C SER A 75 -2.47 -21.68 -8.89
N GLU A 76 -1.69 -21.27 -9.89
CA GLU A 76 -2.16 -20.35 -10.93
C GLU A 76 -3.39 -20.91 -11.66
N ASP A 77 -3.34 -22.17 -12.10
CA ASP A 77 -4.48 -22.84 -12.75
C ASP A 77 -5.74 -22.83 -11.89
N ARG A 78 -5.58 -22.94 -10.56
CA ARG A 78 -6.71 -22.85 -9.62
C ARG A 78 -7.26 -21.44 -9.61
N ILE A 79 -6.43 -20.41 -9.51
CA ILE A 79 -6.87 -19.01 -9.53
C ILE A 79 -7.64 -18.71 -10.82
N VAL A 80 -7.10 -19.11 -11.97
CA VAL A 80 -7.74 -18.94 -13.29
C VAL A 80 -9.10 -19.63 -13.32
N ARG A 81 -9.16 -20.93 -13.04
CA ARG A 81 -10.42 -21.71 -13.03
C ARG A 81 -11.47 -21.14 -12.08
N ILE A 82 -11.06 -20.64 -10.91
CA ILE A 82 -12.01 -20.02 -9.98
C ILE A 82 -12.50 -18.68 -10.52
N ASN A 83 -11.63 -17.88 -11.13
CA ASN A 83 -12.01 -16.61 -11.72
C ASN A 83 -12.94 -16.77 -12.93
N ASP A 84 -12.79 -17.84 -13.72
CA ASP A 84 -13.71 -18.15 -14.83
C ASP A 84 -15.14 -18.40 -14.31
N LYS A 85 -15.26 -19.01 -13.12
CA LYS A 85 -16.55 -19.23 -12.46
C LYS A 85 -17.05 -18.01 -11.69
N LEU A 86 -16.14 -17.22 -11.13
CA LEU A 86 -16.40 -16.06 -10.27
C LEU A 86 -15.53 -14.88 -10.73
N PRO A 87 -15.95 -14.17 -11.80
CA PRO A 87 -15.15 -13.12 -12.42
C PRO A 87 -14.75 -12.01 -11.45
N GLY A 88 -13.47 -11.62 -11.52
CA GLY A 88 -12.90 -10.52 -10.73
C GLY A 88 -12.22 -10.96 -9.43
N THR A 89 -12.38 -12.23 -9.01
CA THR A 89 -11.71 -12.76 -7.81
C THR A 89 -10.18 -12.82 -7.98
N ARG A 90 -9.69 -13.14 -9.18
CA ARG A 90 -8.24 -13.17 -9.50
C ARG A 90 -7.54 -11.85 -9.22
N ARG A 91 -8.22 -10.72 -9.41
CA ARG A 91 -7.66 -9.38 -9.23
C ARG A 91 -7.08 -9.16 -7.82
N TYR A 92 -7.69 -9.75 -6.79
CA TYR A 92 -7.18 -9.66 -5.42
C TYR A 92 -5.85 -10.40 -5.22
N PHE A 93 -5.59 -11.43 -6.01
CA PHE A 93 -4.32 -12.16 -5.94
C PHE A 93 -3.22 -11.49 -6.76
N ASP A 94 -3.56 -10.98 -7.95
CA ASP A 94 -2.61 -10.43 -8.92
C ASP A 94 -2.34 -8.93 -8.76
N SER A 95 -2.87 -8.31 -7.70
CA SER A 95 -2.76 -6.87 -7.51
C SER A 95 -1.30 -6.39 -7.35
N PRO A 96 -0.90 -5.29 -8.01
CA PRO A 96 0.39 -4.64 -7.78
C PRO A 96 0.60 -4.20 -6.32
N LEU A 97 -0.48 -4.03 -5.55
CA LEU A 97 -0.47 -3.79 -4.11
C LEU A 97 0.55 -4.66 -3.38
N TRP A 98 0.64 -5.94 -3.73
CA TRP A 98 1.52 -6.86 -3.01
C TRP A 98 3.00 -6.59 -3.22
N ILE A 99 3.37 -6.11 -4.41
CA ILE A 99 4.76 -5.76 -4.73
C ILE A 99 5.06 -4.38 -4.15
N LEU A 100 4.15 -3.42 -4.31
CA LEU A 100 4.32 -2.05 -3.83
C LEU A 100 4.48 -1.92 -2.31
N ILE A 101 4.10 -2.94 -1.53
CA ILE A 101 4.30 -2.97 -0.07
C ILE A 101 5.69 -3.43 0.32
N GLU A 102 6.37 -4.18 -0.54
CA GLU A 102 7.72 -4.65 -0.26
C GLU A 102 8.67 -3.45 -0.18
N ASN A 103 9.60 -3.50 0.78
CA ASN A 103 10.65 -2.50 0.88
C ASN A 103 11.65 -2.73 -0.27
N GLY A 104 11.58 -1.87 -1.28
CA GLY A 104 12.43 -1.95 -2.46
C GLY A 104 12.39 -0.64 -3.24
N ASP A 105 13.40 -0.43 -4.06
CA ASP A 105 13.42 0.69 -5.00
C ASP A 105 12.51 0.37 -6.17
N PHE A 106 11.72 1.36 -6.59
CA PHE A 106 10.82 1.25 -7.75
C PHE A 106 11.27 2.20 -8.84
N THR A 107 11.20 1.75 -10.08
CA THR A 107 11.39 2.58 -11.26
C THR A 107 10.09 3.26 -11.63
N ARG A 108 10.20 4.35 -12.40
CA ARG A 108 9.01 5.02 -12.98
C ARG A 108 8.18 4.08 -13.86
N SER A 109 8.82 3.12 -14.54
CA SER A 109 8.12 2.14 -15.38
C SER A 109 7.25 1.20 -14.54
N GLU A 110 7.79 0.68 -13.43
CA GLU A 110 7.04 -0.22 -12.54
C GLU A 110 5.83 0.49 -11.89
N LEU A 111 5.97 1.78 -11.56
CA LEU A 111 4.84 2.58 -11.06
C LEU A 111 3.80 2.86 -12.15
N LEU A 112 4.23 3.09 -13.39
CA LEU A 112 3.32 3.22 -14.52
C LEU A 112 2.55 1.92 -14.78
N ASP A 113 3.23 0.77 -14.81
CA ASP A 113 2.58 -0.54 -14.99
C ASP A 113 1.55 -0.79 -13.89
N SER A 114 1.87 -0.42 -12.66
CA SER A 114 0.95 -0.48 -11.52
C SER A 114 -0.27 0.45 -11.72
N ALA A 115 -0.06 1.66 -12.24
CA ALA A 115 -1.14 2.61 -12.51
C ALA A 115 -2.04 2.17 -13.67
N LEU A 116 -1.48 1.56 -14.72
CA LEU A 116 -2.22 1.04 -15.87
C LEU A 116 -3.10 -0.16 -15.50
N TRP A 117 -2.72 -0.93 -14.49
CA TRP A 117 -3.51 -2.04 -13.95
C TRP A 117 -4.80 -1.60 -13.25
N LEU A 118 -4.84 -0.37 -12.71
CA LEU A 118 -5.99 0.14 -11.97
C LEU A 118 -7.26 0.23 -12.85
N GLY A 119 -8.42 0.14 -12.20
CA GLY A 119 -9.70 0.50 -12.82
C GLY A 119 -9.71 1.94 -13.34
N LYS A 120 -10.56 2.19 -14.34
CA LYS A 120 -10.59 3.46 -15.10
C LYS A 120 -10.54 4.70 -14.20
N LEU A 121 -11.35 4.73 -13.15
CA LEU A 121 -11.44 5.87 -12.23
C LEU A 121 -10.06 6.29 -11.68
N PHE A 122 -9.31 5.35 -11.12
CA PHE A 122 -7.99 5.64 -10.54
C PHE A 122 -6.92 5.75 -11.61
N ARG A 123 -6.97 4.93 -12.65
CA ARG A 123 -6.02 5.01 -13.76
C ARG A 123 -6.01 6.41 -14.38
N ASP A 124 -7.17 7.01 -14.60
CA ASP A 124 -7.29 8.35 -15.20
C ASP A 124 -6.70 9.46 -14.27
N MET A 125 -6.59 9.20 -12.96
CA MET A 125 -5.89 10.09 -12.02
C MET A 125 -4.38 10.14 -12.29
N PHE A 126 -3.82 9.05 -12.82
CA PHE A 126 -2.39 8.93 -13.11
C PHE A 126 -2.06 9.10 -14.60
N VAL A 127 -2.89 8.59 -15.51
CA VAL A 127 -2.64 8.52 -16.94
C VAL A 127 -3.80 9.17 -17.69
N SER A 128 -3.57 10.36 -18.23
CA SER A 128 -4.57 11.16 -18.98
C SER A 128 -4.95 10.54 -20.34
N ASN A 129 -4.00 9.88 -21.01
CA ASN A 129 -4.20 9.22 -22.29
C ASN A 129 -3.18 8.07 -22.44
N MET A 130 -3.64 6.89 -22.85
CA MET A 130 -2.79 5.72 -23.12
C MET A 130 -1.68 5.99 -24.13
N ARG A 131 -1.84 6.99 -25.02
CA ARG A 131 -0.78 7.43 -25.94
C ARG A 131 0.37 8.17 -25.24
N GLN A 132 0.09 8.88 -24.13
CA GLN A 132 1.09 9.60 -23.34
C GLN A 132 1.87 8.67 -22.38
N ALA A 133 1.32 7.49 -22.07
CA ALA A 133 1.98 6.49 -21.23
C ALA A 133 3.33 5.98 -21.81
N LYS A 134 3.63 6.24 -23.09
CA LYS A 134 4.91 5.86 -23.72
C LYS A 134 6.01 6.93 -23.58
N GLY A 135 5.72 8.10 -23.02
CA GLY A 135 6.66 9.20 -22.87
C GLY A 135 7.33 9.27 -21.49
N PRO A 136 8.40 10.06 -21.32
CA PRO A 136 9.08 10.26 -20.03
C PRO A 136 8.21 10.95 -18.97
N PHE A 137 7.10 11.57 -19.40
CA PHE A 137 6.11 12.26 -18.56
C PHE A 137 4.75 11.57 -18.70
N TRP A 138 4.61 10.41 -18.05
CA TRP A 138 3.39 9.62 -18.10
C TRP A 138 2.29 10.11 -17.14
N ARG A 139 2.68 10.91 -16.13
CA ARG A 139 1.76 11.39 -15.10
C ARG A 139 0.85 12.49 -15.64
N ASN A 140 -0.45 12.35 -15.37
CA ASN A 140 -1.43 13.40 -15.54
C ASN A 140 -1.08 14.60 -14.64
N ARG A 141 -1.52 15.80 -15.01
CA ARG A 141 -1.32 17.03 -14.19
C ARG A 141 -2.24 17.09 -12.96
N ILE A 142 -2.87 15.98 -12.61
CA ILE A 142 -3.72 15.91 -11.42
C ILE A 142 -2.81 15.97 -10.20
N ASP A 143 -3.24 16.80 -9.26
CA ASP A 143 -2.59 16.97 -7.97
C ASP A 143 -2.51 15.61 -7.22
N PRO A 144 -1.31 15.11 -6.90
CA PRO A 144 -1.14 13.90 -6.09
C PRO A 144 -1.95 13.92 -4.79
N PHE A 145 -2.14 15.10 -4.15
CA PHE A 145 -2.93 15.20 -2.93
C PHE A 145 -4.42 14.92 -3.17
N ALA A 146 -4.97 15.34 -4.33
CA ALA A 146 -6.34 15.00 -4.71
C ALA A 146 -6.51 13.48 -4.88
N THR A 147 -5.50 12.80 -5.46
CA THR A 147 -5.49 11.32 -5.56
C THR A 147 -5.52 10.68 -4.19
N LEU A 148 -4.76 11.18 -3.21
CA LEU A 148 -4.76 10.67 -1.84
C LEU A 148 -6.14 10.79 -1.19
N VAL A 149 -6.74 11.99 -1.26
CA VAL A 149 -8.07 12.26 -0.68
C VAL A 149 -9.13 11.33 -1.26
N GLU A 150 -9.21 11.25 -2.59
CA GLU A 150 -10.22 10.45 -3.27
C GLU A 150 -10.02 8.95 -3.04
N SER A 151 -8.77 8.49 -3.04
CA SER A 151 -8.44 7.10 -2.71
C SER A 151 -8.86 6.77 -1.28
N THR A 152 -8.51 7.60 -0.30
CA THR A 152 -8.92 7.37 1.10
C THR A 152 -10.44 7.31 1.25
N ARG A 153 -11.18 8.18 0.55
CA ARG A 153 -12.65 8.18 0.55
C ARG A 153 -13.22 6.87 0.02
N LEU A 154 -12.59 6.28 -1.00
CA LEU A 154 -13.14 5.13 -1.73
C LEU A 154 -12.75 3.74 -1.21
N ILE A 155 -11.92 3.64 -0.18
CA ILE A 155 -11.43 2.33 0.34
C ILE A 155 -12.55 1.40 0.80
N GLY A 156 -13.58 1.94 1.45
CA GLY A 156 -14.71 1.16 1.95
C GLY A 156 -15.61 0.61 0.84
N TYR A 157 -15.54 1.17 -0.37
CA TYR A 157 -16.45 0.86 -1.47
C TYR A 157 -15.94 -0.35 -2.26
N GLN A 158 -16.72 -1.44 -2.28
CA GLN A 158 -16.33 -2.71 -2.89
C GLN A 158 -15.73 -2.62 -4.31
N PRO A 159 -16.30 -1.88 -5.28
CA PRO A 159 -15.76 -1.86 -6.64
C PRO A 159 -14.40 -1.12 -6.73
N HIS A 160 -14.02 -0.38 -5.69
CA HIS A 160 -12.92 0.58 -5.74
C HIS A 160 -11.85 0.35 -4.67
N GLY A 161 -12.14 -0.37 -3.59
CA GLY A 161 -11.26 -0.41 -2.44
C GLY A 161 -9.85 -0.93 -2.72
N LEU A 162 -9.72 -1.96 -3.58
CA LEU A 162 -8.41 -2.52 -3.94
C LEU A 162 -7.58 -1.53 -4.78
N ASP A 163 -8.23 -0.90 -5.76
CA ASP A 163 -7.59 0.10 -6.62
C ASP A 163 -7.21 1.34 -5.80
N ALA A 164 -8.07 1.76 -4.88
CA ALA A 164 -7.82 2.86 -3.96
C ALA A 164 -6.64 2.59 -3.02
N MET A 165 -6.49 1.37 -2.49
CA MET A 165 -5.32 1.03 -1.69
C MET A 165 -4.05 0.98 -2.55
N THR A 166 -4.15 0.49 -3.78
CA THR A 166 -3.02 0.41 -4.72
C THR A 166 -2.57 1.81 -5.14
N SER A 167 -3.49 2.73 -5.42
CA SER A 167 -3.19 4.12 -5.78
C SER A 167 -2.47 4.87 -4.66
N LEU A 168 -2.87 4.68 -3.40
CA LEU A 168 -2.15 5.25 -2.26
C LEU A 168 -0.68 4.82 -2.24
N LEU A 169 -0.42 3.53 -2.49
CA LEU A 169 0.95 3.02 -2.54
C LEU A 169 1.73 3.53 -3.75
N ILE A 170 1.09 3.70 -4.91
CA ILE A 170 1.75 4.30 -6.08
C ILE A 170 2.19 5.74 -5.76
N VAL A 171 1.32 6.56 -5.15
CA VAL A 171 1.68 7.92 -4.73
C VAL A 171 2.80 7.88 -3.68
N LEU A 172 2.75 6.93 -2.75
CA LEU A 172 3.82 6.76 -1.77
C LEU A 172 5.17 6.46 -2.43
N ARG A 173 5.24 5.47 -3.33
CA ARG A 173 6.48 5.12 -4.03
C ARG A 173 6.97 6.22 -4.95
N GLU A 174 6.06 6.96 -5.56
CA GLU A 174 6.43 8.13 -6.34
C GLU A 174 7.05 9.22 -5.48
N SER A 175 6.51 9.50 -4.29
CA SER A 175 7.10 10.48 -3.38
C SER A 175 8.51 10.10 -2.92
N GLU A 176 8.80 8.80 -2.79
CA GLU A 176 10.16 8.30 -2.58
C GLU A 176 11.06 8.61 -3.78
N LEU A 177 10.59 8.34 -5.01
CA LEU A 177 11.37 8.62 -6.23
C LEU A 177 11.64 10.11 -6.44
N MET A 178 10.68 10.96 -6.10
CA MET A 178 10.78 12.41 -6.23
C MET A 178 11.52 13.06 -5.05
N GLN A 179 11.78 12.29 -3.98
CA GLN A 179 12.31 12.79 -2.71
C GLN A 179 11.43 13.92 -2.12
N ASP A 180 10.11 13.82 -2.30
CA ASP A 180 9.14 14.77 -1.78
C ASP A 180 8.67 14.31 -0.39
N ALA A 181 9.28 14.89 0.65
CA ALA A 181 9.00 14.53 2.04
C ALA A 181 7.56 14.84 2.47
N TRP A 182 6.96 15.93 1.96
CA TRP A 182 5.62 16.33 2.32
C TRP A 182 4.57 15.42 1.68
N LEU A 183 4.74 15.09 0.39
CA LEU A 183 3.88 14.12 -0.27
C LEU A 183 4.01 12.73 0.37
N TYR A 184 5.22 12.34 0.77
CA TYR A 184 5.47 11.07 1.46
C TYR A 184 4.72 11.00 2.81
N LEU A 185 4.81 12.04 3.65
CA LEU A 185 4.08 12.10 4.92
C LEU A 185 2.56 12.06 4.70
N SER A 186 2.06 12.78 3.70
CA SER A 186 0.63 12.77 3.36
C SER A 186 0.16 11.41 2.84
N ALA A 187 0.96 10.73 2.02
CA ALA A 187 0.67 9.39 1.53
C ALA A 187 0.68 8.35 2.66
N MET A 188 1.65 8.43 3.58
CA MET A 188 1.71 7.59 4.78
C MET A 188 0.51 7.81 5.70
N ARG A 189 0.09 9.06 5.88
CA ARG A 189 -1.14 9.38 6.61
C ARG A 189 -2.36 8.78 5.92
N ALA A 190 -2.51 8.96 4.62
CA ALA A 190 -3.63 8.41 3.85
C ALA A 190 -3.68 6.87 3.95
N TRP A 191 -2.51 6.21 3.94
CA TRP A 191 -2.38 4.78 4.20
C TRP A 191 -2.76 4.38 5.63
N ALA A 192 -2.43 5.19 6.64
CA ALA A 192 -2.87 4.94 8.00
C ALA A 192 -4.40 5.07 8.15
N VAL A 193 -5.02 6.07 7.50
CA VAL A 193 -6.48 6.21 7.45
C VAL A 193 -7.12 5.02 6.70
N ALA A 194 -6.45 4.50 5.67
CA ALA A 194 -6.88 3.31 4.94
C ALA A 194 -7.03 2.08 5.85
N ALA A 195 -6.17 1.96 6.86
CA ALA A 195 -6.22 0.87 7.84
C ALA A 195 -7.56 0.82 8.59
N HIS A 196 -8.21 1.95 8.80
CA HIS A 196 -9.55 2.04 9.40
C HIS A 196 -10.65 1.86 8.34
N GLY A 197 -10.51 2.53 7.19
CA GLY A 197 -11.50 2.50 6.10
C GLY A 197 -11.75 1.09 5.56
N LYS A 198 -10.74 0.22 5.53
CA LYS A 198 -10.85 -1.16 5.02
C LYS A 198 -11.93 -1.98 5.71
N ASN A 199 -12.30 -1.65 6.95
CA ASN A 199 -13.23 -2.43 7.76
C ASN A 199 -14.66 -2.42 7.18
N GLN A 200 -14.97 -1.40 6.37
CA GLN A 200 -16.24 -1.30 5.63
C GLN A 200 -16.23 -2.18 4.36
N HIS A 201 -15.05 -2.52 3.84
CA HIS A 201 -14.93 -3.28 2.61
C HIS A 201 -15.09 -4.80 2.87
N PRO A 202 -15.93 -5.53 2.11
CA PRO A 202 -16.27 -6.93 2.41
C PRO A 202 -15.07 -7.89 2.35
N VAL A 203 -14.10 -7.61 1.48
CA VAL A 203 -12.86 -8.40 1.32
C VAL A 203 -11.70 -7.84 2.17
N LEU A 204 -11.32 -6.58 1.93
CA LEU A 204 -10.13 -5.94 2.52
C LEU A 204 -10.16 -5.83 4.05
N LYS A 205 -11.33 -5.92 4.70
CA LYS A 205 -11.41 -6.02 6.17
C LYS A 205 -10.55 -7.14 6.77
N ARG A 206 -10.22 -8.17 5.97
CA ARG A 206 -9.34 -9.29 6.37
C ARG A 206 -7.85 -8.95 6.39
N LEU A 207 -7.43 -7.82 5.83
CA LEU A 207 -6.05 -7.38 5.97
C LEU A 207 -5.76 -7.11 7.46
N PRO A 208 -4.71 -7.72 8.03
CA PRO A 208 -4.37 -7.53 9.44
C PRO A 208 -3.71 -6.16 9.66
N GLU A 209 -3.80 -5.59 10.86
CA GLU A 209 -3.17 -4.29 11.17
C GLU A 209 -1.65 -4.29 10.92
N ARG A 210 -0.98 -5.42 11.19
CA ARG A 210 0.45 -5.59 10.89
C ARG A 210 0.82 -5.28 9.43
N PHE A 211 -0.10 -5.50 8.50
CA PHE A 211 0.08 -5.20 7.08
C PHE A 211 0.29 -3.71 6.84
N PHE A 212 -0.45 -2.87 7.56
CA PHE A 212 -0.33 -1.41 7.46
C PHE A 212 0.91 -0.93 8.20
N ALA A 213 1.18 -1.49 9.38
CA ALA A 213 2.36 -1.16 10.17
C ALA A 213 3.66 -1.44 9.41
N MET A 214 3.72 -2.51 8.60
CA MET A 214 4.88 -2.82 7.76
C MET A 214 5.27 -1.69 6.81
N VAL A 215 4.28 -1.05 6.17
CA VAL A 215 4.51 0.08 5.25
C VAL A 215 4.93 1.32 6.02
N ALA A 216 4.36 1.56 7.21
CA ALA A 216 4.67 2.73 8.02
C ALA A 216 6.03 2.63 8.74
N GLU A 217 6.54 1.43 8.99
CA GLU A 217 7.74 1.18 9.81
C GLU A 217 8.99 1.98 9.38
N PRO A 218 9.29 2.19 8.08
CA PRO A 218 10.41 3.03 7.65
C PRO A 218 10.41 4.43 8.28
N LEU A 219 9.25 5.04 8.54
CA LEU A 219 9.15 6.39 9.13
C LEU A 219 9.77 6.51 10.53
N ARG A 220 9.99 5.40 11.25
CA ARG A 220 10.69 5.46 12.54
C ARG A 220 12.14 5.90 12.41
N ARG A 221 12.77 5.58 11.27
CA ARG A 221 14.22 5.70 11.07
C ARG A 221 14.59 6.52 9.85
N LEU A 222 13.63 6.79 8.96
CA LEU A 222 13.82 7.60 7.77
C LEU A 222 14.26 9.01 8.17
N GLN A 223 15.21 9.54 7.40
CA GLN A 223 15.65 10.92 7.50
C GLN A 223 15.32 11.63 6.18
N PHE A 224 14.46 12.64 6.25
CA PHE A 224 14.16 13.47 5.09
C PHE A 224 15.30 14.46 4.81
N GLN A 225 15.55 14.74 3.53
CA GLN A 225 16.44 15.84 3.14
C GLN A 225 15.83 17.20 3.48
N ASP A 226 14.53 17.34 3.25
CA ASP A 226 13.74 18.51 3.67
C ASP A 226 13.74 18.62 5.20
N GLN A 227 14.57 19.54 5.72
CA GLN A 227 14.71 19.76 7.17
C GLN A 227 13.42 20.24 7.83
N PRO A 228 12.62 21.15 7.22
CA PRO A 228 11.28 21.46 7.71
C PRO A 228 10.39 20.22 7.90
N ALA A 229 10.27 19.35 6.89
CA ALA A 229 9.47 18.13 7.00
C ALA A 229 10.02 17.17 8.07
N GLN A 230 11.35 17.05 8.16
CA GLN A 230 12.02 16.25 9.18
C GLN A 230 11.76 16.73 10.60
N ALA A 231 11.83 18.04 10.83
CA ALA A 231 11.55 18.65 12.12
C ALA A 231 10.08 18.45 12.49
N TYR A 232 9.17 18.73 11.56
CA TYR A 232 7.73 18.54 11.74
C TYR A 232 7.39 17.11 12.17
N TRP A 233 7.84 16.10 11.42
CA TRP A 233 7.57 14.70 11.76
C TRP A 233 8.15 14.30 13.12
N ARG A 234 9.38 14.72 13.43
CA ARG A 234 10.02 14.39 14.71
C ARG A 234 9.25 14.98 15.90
N THR A 235 8.94 16.28 15.85
CA THR A 235 8.19 16.98 16.90
C THR A 235 6.81 16.37 17.09
N HIS A 236 6.10 16.07 16.00
CA HIS A 236 4.81 15.39 16.06
C HIS A 236 4.91 14.03 16.77
N LEU A 237 5.90 13.22 16.37
CA LEU A 237 6.09 11.88 16.93
C LEU A 237 6.45 11.92 18.42
N GLU A 238 7.29 12.87 18.84
CA GLU A 238 7.65 13.10 20.24
C GLU A 238 6.43 13.51 21.08
N HIS A 239 5.63 14.47 20.60
CA HIS A 239 4.40 14.88 21.26
C HIS A 239 3.39 13.73 21.37
N TYR A 240 3.19 12.98 20.29
CA TYR A 240 2.31 11.81 20.29
C TYR A 240 2.79 10.76 21.31
N CYS A 241 4.09 10.47 21.35
CA CYS A 241 4.68 9.52 22.29
C CYS A 241 4.53 9.98 23.75
N ALA A 242 4.76 11.26 24.03
CA ALA A 242 4.58 11.84 25.36
C ALA A 242 3.12 11.72 25.81
N ALA A 243 2.17 12.09 24.96
CA ALA A 243 0.74 11.98 25.24
C ALA A 243 0.29 10.53 25.50
N LYS A 244 0.84 9.57 24.76
CA LYS A 244 0.54 8.13 24.91
C LYS A 244 1.42 7.43 25.95
N LYS A 245 2.32 8.15 26.64
CA LYS A 245 3.29 7.59 27.60
C LYS A 245 4.10 6.41 27.03
N THR A 246 4.50 6.51 25.76
CA THR A 246 5.28 5.48 25.05
C THR A 246 6.61 6.05 24.54
N LYS A 247 7.51 5.18 24.07
CA LYS A 247 8.77 5.57 23.44
C LYS A 247 8.62 5.48 21.92
N VAL A 248 9.36 6.32 21.18
CA VAL A 248 9.40 6.33 19.70
C VAL A 248 9.65 4.93 19.11
N ALA A 249 10.53 4.15 19.74
CA ALA A 249 10.84 2.77 19.30
C ALA A 249 9.68 1.78 19.43
N ARG A 250 8.63 2.11 20.20
CA ARG A 250 7.47 1.26 20.48
C ARG A 250 6.14 1.96 20.21
N CYS A 251 6.15 3.14 19.61
CA CYS A 251 4.92 3.89 19.38
C CYS A 251 4.05 3.23 18.31
N ASP A 252 2.74 3.37 18.44
CA ASP A 252 1.81 3.02 17.37
C ASP A 252 1.94 4.06 16.25
N LEU A 253 2.62 3.70 15.16
CA LEU A 253 2.82 4.58 14.02
C LEU A 253 1.54 4.85 13.26
N ILE A 254 0.63 3.87 13.18
CA ILE A 254 -0.65 4.06 12.48
C ILE A 254 -1.47 5.11 13.23
N GLY A 255 -1.58 4.96 14.55
CA GLY A 255 -2.22 5.96 15.40
C GLY A 255 -1.54 7.34 15.33
N ALA A 256 -0.21 7.39 15.30
CA ALA A 256 0.53 8.65 15.18
C ALA A 256 0.27 9.33 13.82
N LEU A 257 0.27 8.58 12.73
CA LEU A 257 -0.01 9.07 11.39
C LEU A 257 -1.44 9.58 11.24
N VAL A 258 -2.44 8.86 11.77
CA VAL A 258 -3.84 9.30 11.76
C VAL A 258 -4.02 10.62 12.53
N ALA A 259 -3.25 10.82 13.60
CA ALA A 259 -3.27 12.04 14.41
C ALA A 259 -2.60 13.25 13.73
N LEU A 260 -1.97 13.09 12.56
CA LEU A 260 -1.43 14.22 11.81
C LEU A 260 -2.56 15.13 11.31
N ASP A 261 -2.37 16.44 11.50
CA ASP A 261 -3.26 17.47 10.99
C ASP A 261 -2.83 17.88 9.57
N LEU A 262 -3.71 17.66 8.59
CA LEU A 262 -3.46 18.03 7.20
C LEU A 262 -3.29 19.54 7.02
N ALA A 263 -4.04 20.35 7.78
CA ALA A 263 -3.93 21.80 7.69
C ALA A 263 -2.54 22.27 8.14
N GLN A 264 -1.96 21.61 9.14
CA GLN A 264 -0.60 21.89 9.59
C GLN A 264 0.45 21.43 8.58
N ILE A 265 0.25 20.28 7.92
CA ILE A 265 1.12 19.82 6.83
C ILE A 265 1.12 20.85 5.69
N ASP A 266 -0.05 21.31 5.26
CA ASP A 266 -0.17 22.30 4.17
C ASP A 266 0.43 23.66 4.55
N ALA A 267 0.18 24.12 5.77
CA ALA A 267 0.78 25.35 6.28
C ALA A 267 2.31 25.27 6.32
N ALA A 268 2.87 24.17 6.84
CA ALA A 268 4.30 23.97 6.93
C ALA A 268 4.97 23.85 5.54
N ARG A 269 4.32 23.20 4.59
CA ARG A 269 4.76 23.12 3.19
C ARG A 269 4.80 24.49 2.52
N THR A 270 3.75 25.29 2.71
CA THR A 270 3.64 26.64 2.13
C THR A 270 4.73 27.57 2.71
N ALA A 271 4.95 27.51 4.02
CA ALA A 271 6.00 28.28 4.68
C ALA A 271 7.41 27.91 4.16
N SER A 272 7.68 26.62 3.96
CA SER A 272 8.95 26.11 3.45
C SER A 272 9.23 26.59 2.01
N SER A 273 8.18 26.61 1.17
CA SER A 273 8.28 27.08 -0.22
C SER A 273 8.55 28.59 -0.30
N GLY A 274 7.93 29.38 0.59
CA GLY A 274 8.15 30.83 0.67
C GLY A 274 9.56 31.21 1.13
N ALA A 275 10.13 30.46 2.07
CA ALA A 275 11.50 30.70 2.56
C ALA A 275 12.56 30.50 1.47
N LEU A 276 12.44 29.43 0.68
CA LEU A 276 13.35 29.15 -0.44
C LEU A 276 13.30 30.22 -1.53
N TYR A 277 12.13 30.80 -1.77
CA TYR A 277 11.98 31.88 -2.76
C TYR A 277 12.75 33.14 -2.32
N LEU A 278 12.67 33.49 -1.03
CA LEU A 278 13.36 34.66 -0.49
C LEU A 278 14.89 34.48 -0.43
N GLU A 279 15.38 33.26 -0.19
CA GLU A 279 16.82 32.97 -0.23
C GLU A 279 17.40 33.10 -1.63
N ASN A 280 16.69 32.67 -2.68
CA ASN A 280 17.15 32.77 -4.06
C ASN A 280 17.12 34.20 -4.64
N MET A 281 16.48 35.15 -3.96
CA MET A 281 16.45 36.56 -4.35
C MET A 281 17.55 37.40 -3.69
N ARG A 282 18.39 36.81 -2.83
CA ARG A 282 19.54 37.47 -2.19
C ARG A 282 20.84 37.06 -2.85
#